data_AF-A0A3M1LGD5-F1
#
_entry.id   AF-A0A3M1LGD5-F1
#
_cell.length_a   1.000
_cell.length_b   1.000
_cell.length_c   1.000
_cell.angle_alpha   90.00
_cell.angle_beta   90.00
_cell.angle_gamma   90.00
#
_symmetry.space_group_name_H-M   'P 1'
#
loop_
_entity.id
_entity.type
_entity.pdbx_description
1 polymer ?
#
loop_
_entity_poly.entity_id
_entity_poly.type
_entity_poly.pdbx_seq_one_letter_code
_entity_poly.pdbx_strand_id
1 'polypeptide(L)'
;MTQASLKEAIASGQLELALEQLGKILEWQNKDLQNQFFLLKAQWEDLGKQKRLGLLDSATAIQRNNQITFGLLELVDQFTYSEPAPQSAPAATGSEGDALRRRVAEALNCPPESLNSAALQARASDIAHQLKLFDIQSKNLQSAEEAAAKWGELAPPIVQHRLEEARNEIEAIKARLQELLS
;
A
#
# COMPACT_ATOMS: atom_id res chain seq x y z
N MET A 1 -17.25 9.73 5.07
CA MET A 1 -16.83 10.04 6.45
C MET A 1 -15.33 10.33 6.44
N THR A 2 -14.87 11.36 7.14
CA THR A 2 -13.50 11.88 7.00
C THR A 2 -12.53 11.14 7.92
N GLN A 3 -11.31 10.89 7.43
CA GLN A 3 -10.20 10.27 8.19
C GLN A 3 -9.97 10.93 9.57
N ALA A 4 -10.29 12.23 9.68
CA ALA A 4 -10.25 13.01 10.91
C ALA A 4 -11.18 12.46 12.02
N SER A 5 -12.42 12.05 11.69
CA SER A 5 -13.36 11.53 12.70
C SER A 5 -12.93 10.17 13.26
N LEU A 6 -12.23 9.37 12.44
CA LEU A 6 -11.70 8.06 12.83
C LEU A 6 -10.44 8.20 13.71
N LYS A 7 -9.56 9.16 13.37
CA LYS A 7 -8.42 9.54 14.22
C LYS A 7 -8.86 10.13 15.56
N GLU A 8 -9.92 10.93 15.58
CA GLU A 8 -10.53 11.45 16.82
C GLU A 8 -11.15 10.35 17.68
N ALA A 9 -11.83 9.36 17.07
CA ALA A 9 -12.36 8.20 17.79
C ALA A 9 -11.26 7.33 18.44
N ILE A 10 -10.12 7.17 17.75
CA ILE A 10 -8.95 6.47 18.30
C ILE A 10 -8.29 7.29 19.42
N ALA A 11 -8.13 8.60 19.22
CA ALA A 11 -7.52 9.50 20.20
C ALA A 11 -8.36 9.65 21.48
N SER A 12 -9.69 9.54 21.37
CA SER A 12 -10.63 9.58 22.50
C SER A 12 -10.76 8.24 23.24
N GLY A 13 -10.02 7.20 22.84
CA GLY A 13 -10.03 5.88 23.47
C GLY A 13 -11.24 5.02 23.13
N GLN A 14 -12.06 5.42 22.16
CA GLN A 14 -13.25 4.69 21.69
C GLN A 14 -12.87 3.67 20.62
N LEU A 15 -11.98 2.73 20.99
CA LEU A 15 -11.41 1.73 20.07
C LEU A 15 -12.46 0.80 19.46
N GLU A 16 -13.54 0.51 20.18
CA GLU A 16 -14.64 -0.35 19.72
C GLU A 16 -15.41 0.30 18.55
N LEU A 17 -15.75 1.59 18.68
CA LEU A 17 -16.37 2.37 17.61
C LEU A 17 -15.42 2.57 16.42
N ALA A 18 -14.13 2.79 16.68
CA ALA A 18 -13.13 2.91 15.63
C ALA A 18 -12.99 1.60 14.82
N LEU A 19 -13.00 0.45 15.48
CA LEU A 19 -12.96 -0.87 14.83
C LEU A 19 -14.20 -1.13 13.98
N GLU A 20 -15.40 -0.81 14.46
CA GLU A 20 -16.63 -0.98 13.68
C GLU A 20 -16.66 -0.07 12.44
N GLN A 21 -16.18 1.17 12.57
CA GLN A 21 -16.10 2.11 11.46
C GLN A 21 -15.04 1.70 10.43
N LEU A 22 -13.86 1.26 10.88
CA LEU A 22 -12.82 0.70 10.02
C LEU A 22 -13.30 -0.56 9.27
N GLY A 23 -14.04 -1.44 9.95
CA GLY A 23 -14.57 -2.66 9.33
C GLY A 23 -15.49 -2.38 8.15
N LYS A 24 -16.43 -1.43 8.28
CA LYS A 24 -17.35 -1.03 7.19
C LYS A 24 -16.63 -0.40 5.99
N ILE A 25 -15.53 0.30 6.26
CA ILE A 25 -14.74 0.99 5.24
C ILE A 25 -13.81 0.01 4.52
N LEU A 26 -13.21 -0.93 5.26
CA LEU A 26 -12.29 -1.93 4.74
C LEU A 26 -12.98 -3.08 4.00
N GLU A 27 -14.28 -3.31 4.20
CA GLU A 27 -15.07 -4.40 3.58
C GLU A 27 -14.97 -4.41 2.04
N TRP A 28 -14.71 -3.25 1.43
CA TRP A 28 -14.62 -3.05 -0.02
C TRP A 28 -13.19 -2.83 -0.54
N GLN A 29 -12.18 -2.95 0.33
CA GLN A 29 -10.79 -2.62 0.03
C GLN A 29 -9.82 -3.82 0.17
N ASN A 30 -8.55 -3.55 -0.17
CA ASN A 30 -7.44 -4.49 -0.32
C ASN A 30 -7.40 -5.62 0.74
N LYS A 31 -7.30 -6.87 0.29
CA LYS A 31 -7.33 -8.07 1.13
C LYS A 31 -6.26 -8.05 2.23
N ASP A 32 -5.11 -7.44 1.97
CA ASP A 32 -4.01 -7.36 2.93
C ASP A 32 -4.35 -6.44 4.11
N LEU A 33 -5.01 -5.31 3.86
CA LEU A 33 -5.46 -4.40 4.91
C LEU A 33 -6.62 -5.00 5.72
N GLN A 34 -7.51 -5.76 5.07
CA GLN A 34 -8.54 -6.52 5.78
C GLN A 34 -7.93 -7.57 6.72
N ASN A 35 -6.94 -8.32 6.27
CA ASN A 35 -6.25 -9.32 7.10
C ASN A 35 -5.59 -8.68 8.32
N GLN A 36 -4.89 -7.56 8.15
CA GLN A 36 -4.28 -6.81 9.24
C GLN A 36 -5.33 -6.27 10.22
N PHE A 37 -6.46 -5.78 9.72
CA PHE A 37 -7.59 -5.35 10.54
C PHE A 37 -8.20 -6.51 11.36
N PHE A 38 -8.41 -7.69 10.75
CA PHE A 38 -8.92 -8.86 11.47
C PHE A 38 -7.97 -9.33 12.57
N LEU A 39 -6.66 -9.28 12.33
CA LEU A 39 -5.65 -9.61 13.34
C LEU A 39 -5.70 -8.63 14.52
N LEU A 40 -5.78 -7.32 14.26
CA LEU A 40 -5.88 -6.30 15.31
C LEU A 40 -7.20 -6.40 16.09
N LYS A 41 -8.31 -6.70 15.42
CA LYS A 41 -9.60 -6.96 16.07
C LYS A 41 -9.52 -8.17 17.00
N ALA A 42 -8.94 -9.28 16.53
CA ALA A 42 -8.77 -10.48 17.34
C ALA A 42 -7.87 -10.22 18.58
N GLN A 43 -6.79 -9.45 18.41
CA GLN A 43 -5.91 -9.05 19.52
C GLN A 43 -6.63 -8.18 20.55
N TRP A 44 -7.51 -7.27 20.10
CA TRP A 44 -8.32 -6.43 20.99
C TRP A 44 -9.35 -7.26 21.77
N GLU A 45 -10.05 -8.18 21.12
CA GLU A 45 -10.99 -9.09 21.78
C GLU A 45 -10.28 -10.00 22.79
N ASP A 46 -9.12 -10.52 22.45
CA ASP A 46 -8.29 -11.36 23.33
C ASP A 46 -7.79 -10.57 24.55
N LEU A 47 -7.35 -9.32 24.36
CA LEU A 47 -7.00 -8.42 25.45
C LEU A 47 -8.20 -8.15 26.38
N GLY A 48 -9.40 -7.95 25.80
CA GLY A 48 -10.64 -7.82 26.56
C GLY A 48 -10.95 -9.06 27.40
N LYS A 49 -10.79 -10.25 26.83
CA LYS A 49 -10.97 -11.54 27.53
C LYS A 49 -9.94 -11.71 28.65
N GLN A 50 -8.66 -11.46 28.37
CA GLN A 50 -7.58 -11.60 29.36
C GLN A 50 -7.68 -10.59 30.51
N LYS A 51 -8.14 -9.36 30.24
CA LYS A 51 -8.49 -8.39 31.30
C LYS A 51 -9.62 -8.88 32.18
N ARG A 52 -10.70 -9.42 31.60
CA ARG A 52 -11.85 -9.96 32.35
C ARG A 52 -11.47 -11.18 33.20
N LEU A 53 -10.55 -12.00 32.70
CA LEU A 53 -10.02 -13.17 33.40
C LEU A 53 -8.93 -12.83 34.44
N GLY A 54 -8.50 -11.57 34.54
CA GLY A 54 -7.46 -11.15 35.47
C GLY A 54 -6.07 -11.74 35.19
N LEU A 55 -5.83 -12.22 33.96
CA LEU A 55 -4.60 -12.91 33.57
C LEU A 55 -3.46 -11.95 33.19
N LEU A 56 -3.77 -10.67 33.01
CA LEU A 56 -2.82 -9.64 32.60
C LEU A 56 -2.55 -8.67 33.74
N ASP A 57 -1.28 -8.44 34.00
CA ASP A 57 -0.84 -7.31 34.80
C ASP A 57 -1.21 -5.99 34.10
N SER A 58 -1.56 -5.00 34.92
CA SER A 58 -1.95 -3.64 34.53
C SER A 58 -0.96 -3.00 33.54
N ALA A 59 0.34 -3.15 33.77
CA ALA A 59 1.38 -2.61 32.90
C ALA A 59 1.38 -3.29 31.52
N THR A 60 1.26 -4.62 31.50
CA THR A 60 1.20 -5.41 30.26
C THR A 60 -0.07 -5.11 29.48
N ALA A 61 -1.19 -4.90 30.18
CA ALA A 61 -2.47 -4.54 29.58
C ALA A 61 -2.44 -3.15 28.93
N ILE A 62 -1.76 -2.18 29.55
CA ILE A 62 -1.54 -0.83 28.97
C ILE A 62 -0.65 -0.93 27.74
N GLN A 63 0.46 -1.67 27.81
CA GLN A 63 1.39 -1.83 26.69
C GLN A 63 0.71 -2.46 25.48
N ARG A 64 -0.04 -3.55 25.66
CA ARG A 64 -0.78 -4.20 24.57
C ARG A 64 -1.89 -3.31 24.02
N ASN A 65 -2.55 -2.53 24.88
CA ASN A 65 -3.56 -1.56 24.41
C ASN A 65 -2.91 -0.50 23.51
N ASN A 66 -1.75 0.03 23.91
CA ASN A 66 -1.02 1.00 23.10
C ASN A 66 -0.57 0.41 21.76
N GLN A 67 -0.10 -0.85 21.75
CA GLN A 67 0.26 -1.55 20.50
C GLN A 67 -0.93 -1.65 19.54
N ILE A 68 -2.13 -1.98 20.05
CA ILE A 68 -3.34 -2.04 19.24
C ILE A 68 -3.74 -0.65 18.73
N THR A 69 -3.66 0.38 19.58
CA THR A 69 -3.94 1.77 19.19
C THR A 69 -2.99 2.25 18.08
N PHE A 70 -1.69 1.98 18.20
CA PHE A 70 -0.71 2.33 17.16
C PHE A 70 -0.95 1.54 15.87
N GLY A 71 -1.23 0.24 15.95
CA GLY A 71 -1.56 -0.56 14.77
C GLY A 71 -2.81 -0.08 14.05
N LEU A 72 -3.82 0.41 14.78
CA LEU A 72 -5.01 1.03 14.18
C LEU A 72 -4.70 2.38 13.53
N LEU A 73 -3.85 3.20 14.13
CA LEU A 73 -3.41 4.46 13.52
C LEU A 73 -2.61 4.21 12.24
N GLU A 74 -1.70 3.23 12.24
CA GLU A 74 -0.96 2.84 11.04
C GLU A 74 -1.89 2.34 9.95
N LEU A 75 -2.90 1.53 10.28
CA LEU A 75 -3.92 1.12 9.32
C LEU A 75 -4.69 2.31 8.75
N VAL A 76 -5.03 3.31 9.57
CA VAL A 76 -5.72 4.53 9.13
C VAL A 76 -4.81 5.44 8.29
N ASP A 77 -3.50 5.42 8.51
CA ASP A 77 -2.53 6.19 7.71
C ASP A 77 -2.22 5.49 6.38
N GLN A 78 -2.14 4.16 6.37
CA GLN A 78 -2.07 3.34 5.16
C GLN A 78 -3.36 3.42 4.34
N PHE A 79 -4.48 3.72 5.00
CA PHE A 79 -5.73 4.07 4.37
C PHE A 79 -5.62 5.45 3.70
N THR A 80 -5.01 5.48 2.51
CA THR A 80 -5.10 6.64 1.62
C THR A 80 -6.45 6.56 0.92
N TYR A 81 -7.29 7.59 1.06
CA TYR A 81 -8.59 7.67 0.40
C TYR A 81 -8.40 7.59 -1.12
N SER A 82 -8.54 6.40 -1.71
CA SER A 82 -9.03 6.31 -3.09
C SER A 82 -10.54 6.49 -2.97
N GLU A 83 -11.01 7.71 -3.24
CA GLU A 83 -12.42 7.91 -3.56
C GLU A 83 -12.84 6.81 -4.53
N PRO A 84 -13.93 6.06 -4.27
CA PRO A 84 -14.57 5.33 -5.35
C PRO A 84 -14.97 6.40 -6.37
N ALA A 85 -14.32 6.37 -7.54
CA ALA A 85 -14.61 7.30 -8.62
C ALA A 85 -16.13 7.38 -8.78
N PRO A 86 -16.75 8.57 -8.66
CA PRO A 86 -18.19 8.69 -8.82
C PRO A 86 -18.53 8.17 -10.21
N GLN A 87 -19.44 7.20 -10.25
CA GLN A 87 -19.99 6.67 -11.48
C GLN A 87 -20.41 7.86 -12.35
N SER A 88 -19.75 7.93 -13.49
CA SER A 88 -19.86 8.95 -14.51
C SER A 88 -21.31 9.27 -14.89
N ALA A 89 -21.67 10.55 -14.75
CA ALA A 89 -22.53 11.25 -15.69
C ALA A 89 -21.80 12.55 -16.12
N PRO A 90 -22.00 13.02 -17.36
CA PRO A 90 -20.91 13.50 -18.20
C PRO A 90 -20.68 15.01 -18.14
N ALA A 91 -19.47 15.39 -18.58
CA ALA A 91 -19.11 16.57 -19.38
C ALA A 91 -18.11 17.57 -18.74
N ALA A 92 -16.99 17.72 -19.49
CA ALA A 92 -16.13 18.90 -19.66
C ALA A 92 -15.29 19.34 -18.45
N THR A 93 -13.98 19.59 -18.50
CA THR A 93 -12.96 19.89 -19.54
C THR A 93 -11.65 20.03 -18.72
N GLY A 94 -10.49 19.46 -19.04
CA GLY A 94 -9.65 19.74 -20.20
C GLY A 94 -8.42 20.57 -19.77
N SER A 95 -7.23 19.96 -19.65
CA SER A 95 -5.96 20.56 -20.11
C SER A 95 -4.72 19.65 -19.95
N GLU A 96 -4.62 18.79 -18.93
CA GLU A 96 -3.37 18.03 -18.72
C GLU A 96 -3.36 16.63 -19.34
N GLY A 97 -4.48 15.90 -19.27
CA GLY A 97 -4.59 14.56 -19.84
C GLY A 97 -4.47 14.53 -21.37
N ASP A 98 -4.95 15.57 -22.06
CA ASP A 98 -4.87 15.66 -23.52
C ASP A 98 -3.47 16.07 -24.02
N ALA A 99 -2.70 16.81 -23.21
CA ALA A 99 -1.32 17.16 -23.54
C ALA A 99 -0.40 15.93 -23.49
N LEU A 100 -0.60 15.06 -22.51
CA LEU A 100 0.13 13.79 -22.38
C LEU A 100 -0.29 12.78 -23.46
N ARG A 101 -1.59 12.70 -23.77
CA ARG A 101 -2.10 11.84 -24.86
C ARG A 101 -1.56 12.24 -26.24
N ARG A 102 -1.49 13.55 -26.54
CA ARG A 102 -0.91 14.02 -27.81
C ARG A 102 0.58 13.71 -27.92
N ARG A 103 1.35 13.90 -26.83
CA ARG A 103 2.79 13.57 -26.82
C ARG A 103 3.07 12.08 -27.01
N VAL A 104 2.24 11.21 -26.43
CA VAL A 104 2.38 9.76 -26.58
C VAL A 104 1.91 9.29 -27.97
N ALA A 105 0.84 9.87 -28.52
CA ALA A 105 0.36 9.56 -29.86
C ALA A 105 1.35 10.02 -30.95
N GLU A 106 1.99 11.18 -30.76
CA GLU A 106 3.01 11.72 -31.67
C GLU A 106 4.33 10.93 -31.60
N ALA A 107 4.67 10.37 -30.43
CA ALA A 107 5.83 9.49 -30.28
C ALA A 107 5.64 8.10 -30.92
N LEU A 108 4.40 7.63 -31.09
CA LEU A 108 4.09 6.27 -31.54
C LEU A 108 3.66 6.16 -33.00
N ASN A 109 3.50 7.27 -33.73
CA ASN A 109 3.27 7.33 -35.18
C ASN A 109 2.26 6.29 -35.72
N CYS A 110 1.14 6.11 -35.02
CA CYS A 110 0.11 5.12 -35.36
C CYS A 110 -1.30 5.75 -35.41
N PRO A 111 -2.11 5.45 -36.45
CA PRO A 111 -3.48 5.97 -36.57
C PRO A 111 -4.43 5.36 -35.53
N PRO A 112 -5.38 6.13 -34.96
CA PRO A 112 -6.18 5.76 -33.80
C PRO A 112 -7.33 4.76 -34.05
N GLU A 113 -7.44 4.17 -35.25
CA GLU A 113 -8.63 3.41 -35.66
C GLU A 113 -8.45 1.89 -35.78
N SER A 114 -7.31 1.32 -35.41
CA SER A 114 -7.15 -0.13 -35.40
C SER A 114 -6.46 -0.63 -34.15
N LEU A 115 -7.22 -1.39 -33.32
CA LEU A 115 -6.83 -2.43 -32.35
C LEU A 115 -7.41 -2.21 -30.94
N ASN A 116 -8.35 -3.10 -30.57
CA ASN A 116 -8.74 -3.53 -29.21
C ASN A 116 -8.27 -2.64 -28.04
N SER A 117 -9.03 -1.58 -27.77
CA SER A 117 -8.77 -0.60 -26.71
C SER A 117 -8.59 -1.20 -25.32
N ALA A 118 -9.30 -2.29 -25.00
CA ALA A 118 -9.22 -2.94 -23.68
C ALA A 118 -7.91 -3.73 -23.45
N ALA A 119 -7.40 -4.41 -24.48
CA ALA A 119 -6.17 -5.22 -24.37
C ALA A 119 -4.91 -4.34 -24.33
N LEU A 120 -4.93 -3.23 -25.09
CA LEU A 120 -3.88 -2.21 -25.03
C LEU A 120 -3.94 -1.42 -23.72
N GLN A 121 -5.14 -1.12 -23.19
CA GLN A 121 -5.27 -0.52 -21.86
C GLN A 121 -4.75 -1.44 -20.75
N ALA A 122 -5.07 -2.74 -20.79
CA ALA A 122 -4.57 -3.71 -19.82
C ALA A 122 -3.04 -3.84 -19.87
N ARG A 123 -2.46 -3.91 -21.07
CA ARG A 123 -1.00 -3.88 -21.23
C ARG A 123 -0.37 -2.59 -20.72
N ALA A 124 -0.97 -1.44 -21.01
CA ALA A 124 -0.48 -0.16 -20.51
C ALA A 124 -0.56 -0.05 -18.98
N SER A 125 -1.62 -0.57 -18.36
CA SER A 125 -1.73 -0.62 -16.89
C SER A 125 -0.72 -1.57 -16.27
N ASP A 126 -0.45 -2.73 -16.89
CA ASP A 126 0.53 -3.69 -16.40
C ASP A 126 1.95 -3.11 -16.48
N ILE A 127 2.28 -2.43 -17.58
CA ILE A 127 3.56 -1.72 -17.73
C ILE A 127 3.68 -0.61 -16.67
N ALA A 128 2.62 0.20 -16.47
CA ALA A 128 2.64 1.26 -15.44
C ALA A 128 2.80 0.69 -14.02
N HIS A 129 2.19 -0.44 -13.73
CA HIS A 129 2.35 -1.14 -12.46
C HIS A 129 3.79 -1.65 -12.27
N GLN A 130 4.37 -2.27 -13.29
CA GLN A 130 5.76 -2.76 -13.23
C GLN A 130 6.77 -1.62 -13.09
N LEU A 131 6.55 -0.47 -13.76
CA LEU A 131 7.38 0.73 -13.56
C LEU A 131 7.27 1.27 -12.13
N LYS A 132 6.08 1.26 -11.54
CA LYS A 132 5.91 1.67 -10.13
C LYS A 132 6.62 0.73 -9.16
N LEU A 133 6.57 -0.59 -9.41
CA LEU A 133 7.33 -1.57 -8.62
C LEU A 133 8.84 -1.35 -8.80
N PHE A 134 9.30 -1.05 -10.00
CA PHE A 134 10.69 -0.74 -10.29
C PHE A 134 11.19 0.48 -9.48
N ASP A 135 10.39 1.55 -9.40
CA ASP A 135 10.73 2.74 -8.62
C ASP A 135 10.84 2.45 -7.11
N ILE A 136 9.91 1.65 -6.58
CA ILE A 136 9.93 1.24 -5.17
C ILE A 136 11.16 0.39 -4.90
N GLN A 137 11.42 -0.62 -5.73
CA GLN A 137 12.53 -1.52 -5.50
C GLN A 137 13.90 -0.86 -5.74
N SER A 138 13.98 0.12 -6.64
CA SER A 138 15.18 0.95 -6.81
C SER A 138 15.50 1.74 -5.54
N LYS A 139 14.49 2.30 -4.86
CA LYS A 139 14.68 2.96 -3.56
C LYS A 139 15.09 1.97 -2.47
N ASN A 140 14.50 0.77 -2.46
CA ASN A 140 14.87 -0.28 -1.52
C ASN A 140 16.32 -0.74 -1.73
N LEU A 141 16.74 -0.94 -2.98
CA LEU A 141 18.13 -1.25 -3.33
C LEU A 141 19.07 -0.15 -2.83
N GLN A 142 18.77 1.12 -3.10
CA GLN A 142 19.59 2.24 -2.63
C GLN A 142 19.71 2.22 -1.10
N SER A 143 18.61 2.00 -0.38
CA SER A 143 18.61 1.91 1.08
C SER A 143 19.43 0.72 1.60
N ALA A 144 19.40 -0.41 0.89
CA ALA A 144 20.17 -1.60 1.20
C ALA A 144 21.66 -1.40 0.92
N GLU A 145 22.02 -0.70 -0.16
CA GLU A 145 23.39 -0.32 -0.50
C GLU A 145 23.95 0.69 0.51
N GLU A 146 23.17 1.70 0.91
CA GLU A 146 23.55 2.63 1.98
C GLU A 146 23.72 1.92 3.32
N ALA A 147 22.86 0.94 3.62
CA ALA A 147 22.99 0.11 4.81
C ALA A 147 24.27 -0.71 4.73
N ALA A 148 24.53 -1.42 3.64
CA ALA A 148 25.75 -2.21 3.44
C ALA A 148 27.01 -1.33 3.51
N ALA A 149 27.00 -0.14 2.92
CA ALA A 149 28.11 0.81 2.94
C ALA A 149 28.47 1.26 4.37
N LYS A 150 27.51 1.34 5.29
CA LYS A 150 27.78 1.64 6.72
C LYS A 150 28.56 0.54 7.43
N TRP A 151 28.47 -0.70 6.95
CA TRP A 151 29.18 -1.85 7.53
C TRP A 151 30.45 -2.23 6.75
N GLY A 152 30.59 -1.83 5.48
CA GLY A 152 31.72 -2.19 4.63
C GLY A 152 31.85 -3.72 4.47
N GLU A 153 33.04 -4.24 4.66
CA GLU A 153 33.31 -5.69 4.57
C GLU A 153 32.76 -6.51 5.76
N LEU A 154 32.36 -5.84 6.84
CA LEU A 154 31.82 -6.49 8.06
C LEU A 154 30.29 -6.51 8.08
N ALA A 155 29.64 -6.38 6.92
CA ALA A 155 28.19 -6.42 6.80
C ALA A 155 27.64 -7.74 7.36
N PRO A 156 26.67 -7.68 8.30
CA PRO A 156 26.00 -8.87 8.78
C PRO A 156 25.33 -9.63 7.62
N PRO A 157 25.25 -10.97 7.65
CA PRO A 157 24.66 -11.76 6.56
C PRO A 157 23.24 -11.32 6.19
N ILE A 158 22.47 -10.82 7.15
CA ILE A 158 21.11 -10.31 6.91
C ILE A 158 21.08 -9.04 6.02
N VAL A 159 22.13 -8.21 6.08
CA VAL A 159 22.25 -7.01 5.25
C VAL A 159 22.66 -7.40 3.84
N GLN A 160 23.57 -8.36 3.70
CA GLN A 160 23.98 -8.92 2.41
C GLN A 160 22.80 -9.62 1.71
N HIS A 161 22.04 -10.44 2.44
CA HIS A 161 20.84 -11.11 1.92
C HIS A 161 19.80 -10.11 1.41
N ARG A 162 19.51 -9.05 2.16
CA ARG A 162 18.57 -8.00 1.73
C ARG A 162 19.02 -7.27 0.47
N LEU A 163 20.33 -7.06 0.32
CA LEU A 163 20.91 -6.41 -0.85
C LEU A 163 20.81 -7.32 -2.07
N GLU A 164 21.07 -8.62 -1.91
CA GLU A 164 20.89 -9.62 -2.96
C GLU A 164 19.41 -9.79 -3.35
N GLU A 165 18.49 -9.85 -2.38
CA GLU A 165 17.04 -9.89 -2.63
C GLU A 165 16.59 -8.67 -3.44
N ALA A 166 16.97 -7.46 -3.04
CA ALA A 166 16.61 -6.23 -3.75
C ALA A 166 17.16 -6.21 -5.19
N ARG A 167 18.37 -6.74 -5.43
CA ARG A 167 18.94 -6.88 -6.79
C ARG A 167 18.16 -7.87 -7.63
N ASN A 168 17.87 -9.04 -7.09
CA ASN A 168 17.12 -10.10 -7.77
C ASN A 168 15.71 -9.64 -8.13
N GLU A 169 15.04 -8.90 -7.25
CA GLU A 169 13.70 -8.35 -7.49
C GLU A 169 13.71 -7.30 -8.62
N ILE A 170 14.72 -6.43 -8.67
CA ILE A 170 14.89 -5.47 -9.78
C ILE A 170 15.14 -6.20 -11.11
N GLU A 171 15.97 -7.24 -11.12
CA GLU A 171 16.20 -8.03 -12.35
C GLU A 171 14.93 -8.75 -12.80
N ALA A 172 14.16 -9.31 -11.87
CA ALA A 172 12.87 -9.93 -12.18
C ALA A 172 11.87 -8.92 -12.80
N ILE A 173 11.80 -7.70 -12.27
CA ILE A 173 10.95 -6.63 -12.81
C ILE A 173 11.42 -6.20 -14.20
N LYS A 174 12.75 -6.07 -14.41
CA LYS A 174 13.30 -5.75 -15.74
C LYS A 174 12.96 -6.82 -16.77
N ALA A 175 13.10 -8.10 -16.42
CA ALA A 175 12.74 -9.20 -17.31
C ALA A 175 11.24 -9.15 -17.66
N ARG A 176 10.38 -8.91 -16.66
CA ARG A 176 8.93 -8.76 -16.86
C ARG A 176 8.57 -7.57 -17.75
N LEU A 177 9.24 -6.44 -17.58
CA LEU A 177 9.07 -5.25 -18.44
C LEU A 177 9.52 -5.54 -19.87
N GLN A 178 10.63 -6.26 -20.04
CA GLN A 178 11.13 -6.63 -21.37
C GLN A 178 10.15 -7.55 -22.09
N GLU A 179 9.57 -8.55 -21.41
CA GLU A 179 8.51 -9.42 -21.95
C GLU A 179 7.24 -8.65 -22.35
N LEU A 180 6.88 -7.61 -21.58
CA LEU A 180 5.69 -6.78 -21.86
C LEU A 180 5.91 -5.78 -23.00
N LEU A 181 7.17 -5.39 -23.25
CA LEU A 181 7.58 -4.44 -24.29
C LEU A 181 7.98 -5.11 -25.61
N SER A 182 8.28 -6.42 -25.60
CA SER A 182 8.49 -7.26 -26.78
C SER A 182 7.19 -7.75 -27.42
#